data_AF-A0A2N6EWB8-F1
#
_entry.id   AF-A0A2N6EWB8-F1
#
_cell.length_a   1.000
_cell.length_b   1.000
_cell.length_c   1.000
_cell.angle_alpha   90.00
_cell.angle_beta   90.00
_cell.angle_gamma   90.00
#
_symmetry.space_group_name_H-M   'P 1'
#
loop_
_entity.id
_entity.type
_entity.pdbx_description
1 polymer ?
#
loop_
_entity_poly.entity_id
_entity_poly.type
_entity_poly.pdbx_seq_one_letter_code
_entity_poly.pdbx_strand_id
1 'polypeptide(L)'
;MSAQLLHTPLFGIALTLIIFQFASLFYRRFRYTLFNPVILTIIAIIVLLKATGIPYSDYALGGDMILFLLGPAVVALGVPLYQRRSEISQRLLPIAGGIIAGAT
;
A
#
# COMPACT_ATOMS: atom_id res chain seq x y z
N MET A 1 -22.31 0.60 -23.65
CA MET A 1 -21.64 -0.53 -22.93
C MET A 1 -20.21 -0.21 -22.47
N SER A 2 -19.48 0.74 -23.07
CA SER A 2 -18.11 1.09 -22.65
C SER A 2 -18.01 2.01 -21.41
N ALA A 3 -19.03 2.84 -21.13
CA ALA A 3 -18.98 3.82 -20.03
C ALA A 3 -19.25 3.23 -18.62
N GLN A 4 -19.84 2.03 -18.51
CA GLN A 4 -20.12 1.40 -17.21
C GLN A 4 -18.88 0.79 -16.56
N LEU A 5 -17.86 0.44 -17.36
CA LEU A 5 -16.60 -0.13 -16.86
C LEU A 5 -15.84 0.87 -15.98
N LEU A 6 -15.94 2.17 -16.25
CA LEU A 6 -15.23 3.23 -15.53
C LEU A 6 -15.81 3.53 -14.14
N HIS A 7 -17.07 3.19 -13.88
CA HIS A 7 -17.75 3.41 -12.59
C HIS A 7 -17.79 2.16 -11.70
N THR A 8 -17.12 1.08 -12.11
CA THR A 8 -17.04 -0.13 -11.29
C THR A 8 -15.85 -0.06 -10.34
N PRO A 9 -16.00 -0.44 -9.06
CA PRO A 9 -14.89 -0.46 -8.09
C PRO A 9 -13.70 -1.31 -8.57
N LEU A 10 -13.96 -2.28 -9.45
CA LEU A 10 -12.95 -3.09 -10.14
C LEU A 10 -11.95 -2.25 -10.96
N PHE A 11 -12.37 -1.12 -11.55
CA PHE A 11 -11.47 -0.25 -12.31
C PHE A 11 -10.42 0.41 -11.42
N GLY A 12 -10.82 0.97 -10.28
CA GLY A 12 -9.89 1.58 -9.32
C GLY A 12 -8.90 0.57 -8.74
N ILE A 13 -9.35 -0.66 -8.47
CA ILE A 13 -8.49 -1.75 -8.00
C ILE A 13 -7.50 -2.18 -9.09
N ALA A 14 -7.96 -2.45 -10.31
CA ALA A 14 -7.11 -2.87 -11.40
C ALA A 14 -6.07 -1.80 -11.73
N LEU A 15 -6.45 -0.53 -11.75
CA LEU A 15 -5.55 0.59 -11.98
C LEU A 15 -4.47 0.68 -10.90
N THR A 16 -4.86 0.56 -9.62
CA THR A 16 -3.92 0.58 -8.49
C THR A 16 -2.95 -0.59 -8.56
N LEU A 17 -3.43 -1.80 -8.85
CA LEU A 17 -2.59 -2.99 -8.96
C LEU A 17 -1.63 -2.91 -10.14
N ILE A 18 -2.08 -2.42 -11.30
CA ILE A 18 -1.23 -2.23 -12.48
C ILE A 18 -0.12 -1.21 -12.17
N ILE A 19 -0.49 -0.04 -11.64
CA ILE A 19 0.49 1.01 -11.30
C ILE A 19 1.45 0.52 -10.21
N PHE A 20 0.95 -0.17 -9.18
CA PHE A 20 1.78 -0.74 -8.12
C PHE A 20 2.75 -1.80 -8.67
N GLN A 21 2.31 -2.65 -9.58
CA GLN A 21 3.16 -3.67 -10.18
C GLN A 21 4.27 -3.04 -11.03
N PHE A 22 3.95 -2.01 -11.83
CA PHE A 22 4.94 -1.26 -12.60
C PHE A 22 5.91 -0.51 -11.68
N ALA A 23 5.39 0.15 -10.63
CA ALA A 23 6.19 0.84 -9.62
C ALA A 23 7.14 -0.13 -8.89
N SER A 24 6.66 -1.32 -8.52
CA SER A 24 7.42 -2.36 -7.86
C SER A 24 8.51 -2.94 -8.77
N LEU A 25 8.21 -3.16 -10.06
CA LEU A 25 9.20 -3.61 -11.03
C LEU A 25 10.30 -2.56 -11.24
N PHE A 26 9.91 -1.29 -11.31
CA PHE A 26 10.84 -0.16 -11.43
C PHE A 26 11.70 0.00 -10.17
N TYR A 27 11.09 -0.12 -8.99
CA TYR A 27 11.78 -0.13 -7.71
C TYR A 27 12.81 -1.26 -7.61
N ARG A 28 12.48 -2.46 -8.10
CA ARG A 28 13.40 -3.60 -8.09
C ARG A 28 14.65 -3.35 -8.95
N ARG A 29 14.55 -2.49 -9.98
CA ARG A 29 15.69 -2.11 -10.82
C ARG A 29 16.55 -1.02 -10.19
N PHE A 30 15.95 -0.09 -9.47
CA PHE A 30 16.64 1.06 -8.88
C PHE A 30 17.14 0.83 -7.45
N ARG A 31 16.58 -0.14 -6.69
CA ARG A 31 17.05 -0.61 -5.36
C ARG A 31 17.35 0.50 -4.32
N TYR A 32 16.86 1.73 -4.53
CA TYR A 32 17.05 2.83 -3.60
C TYR A 32 16.05 2.73 -2.45
N THR A 33 16.51 2.39 -1.24
CA THR A 33 15.69 2.21 -0.02
C THR A 33 14.71 3.37 0.28
N LEU A 34 15.00 4.59 -0.19
CA LEU A 34 14.14 5.76 -0.03
C LEU A 34 12.89 5.75 -0.94
N PHE A 35 12.90 5.01 -2.05
CA PHE A 35 11.82 4.99 -3.04
C PHE A 35 10.80 3.88 -2.76
N ASN A 36 10.26 3.79 -1.55
CA ASN A 36 9.30 2.74 -1.22
C ASN A 36 8.21 2.62 -2.32
N PRO A 37 7.98 1.42 -2.89
CA PRO A 37 7.06 1.23 -4.00
C PRO A 37 5.65 1.75 -3.69
N VAL A 38 5.25 1.77 -2.41
CA VAL A 38 3.99 2.37 -1.95
C VAL A 38 3.95 3.87 -2.25
N ILE A 39 4.99 4.62 -1.87
CA ILE A 39 5.07 6.08 -2.10
C ILE A 39 5.08 6.37 -3.60
N LEU A 40 5.86 5.60 -4.38
CA LEU A 40 5.92 5.76 -5.83
C LEU A 40 4.56 5.52 -6.48
N THR A 41 3.82 4.53 -6.00
CA THR A 41 2.45 4.22 -6.45
C THR A 41 1.49 5.36 -6.12
N ILE A 42 1.53 5.90 -4.90
CA ILE A 42 0.69 7.03 -4.49
C ILE A 42 0.94 8.24 -5.40
N ILE A 43 2.21 8.61 -5.62
CA ILE A 43 2.57 9.73 -6.48
C ILE A 43 2.10 9.50 -7.92
N ALA A 44 2.34 8.29 -8.46
CA ALA A 44 1.92 7.94 -9.81
C ALA A 44 0.40 8.02 -10.00
N ILE A 45 -0.38 7.53 -9.03
CA ILE A 45 -1.85 7.61 -9.04
C ILE A 45 -2.31 9.07 -8.97
N ILE A 46 -1.72 9.90 -8.09
CA ILE A 46 -2.07 11.33 -8.00
C ILE A 46 -1.83 12.05 -9.33
N VAL A 47 -0.68 11.81 -9.97
CA VAL A 47 -0.35 12.41 -11.27
C VAL A 47 -1.32 11.93 -12.34
N LEU A 48 -1.63 10.63 -12.36
CA LEU A 48 -2.54 10.05 -13.34
C LEU A 48 -3.98 10.58 -13.19
N LEU A 49 -4.50 10.67 -11.96
CA LEU A 49 -5.83 11.25 -11.69
C LEU A 49 -5.89 12.72 -12.12
N LYS A 50 -4.86 13.51 -11.83
CA LYS A 50 -4.78 14.90 -12.29
C LYS A 50 -4.71 15.03 -13.81
N ALA A 51 -3.96 14.15 -14.48
CA ALA A 51 -3.80 14.17 -15.93
C ALA A 51 -5.06 13.70 -16.69
N THR A 52 -5.80 12.74 -16.11
CA THR A 52 -7.03 12.18 -16.71
C THR A 52 -8.30 12.91 -16.30
N GLY A 53 -8.23 13.80 -15.31
CA GLY A 53 -9.38 14.57 -14.83
C GLY A 53 -10.44 13.72 -14.11
N ILE A 54 -10.11 12.48 -13.74
CA ILE A 54 -11.04 11.58 -13.06
C ILE A 54 -11.27 12.10 -11.63
N PRO A 55 -12.52 12.30 -11.19
CA PRO A 55 -12.79 12.74 -9.84
C PRO A 55 -12.33 11.68 -8.83
N TYR A 56 -11.71 12.12 -7.75
CA TYR A 56 -11.19 11.23 -6.71
C TYR A 56 -12.26 10.28 -6.14
N SER A 57 -13.53 10.70 -6.13
CA SER A 57 -14.66 9.87 -5.69
C SER A 57 -14.80 8.58 -6.49
N ASP A 58 -14.58 8.60 -7.80
CA ASP A 58 -14.69 7.40 -8.65
C ASP A 58 -13.53 6.43 -8.42
N TYR A 59 -12.34 6.96 -8.11
CA TYR A 59 -11.18 6.16 -7.71
C TYR A 59 -11.34 5.58 -6.29
N ALA A 60 -11.86 6.38 -5.36
CA ALA A 60 -12.04 6.02 -3.95
C ALA A 60 -12.95 4.80 -3.78
N LEU A 61 -13.96 4.62 -4.65
CA LEU A 61 -14.82 3.43 -4.68
C LEU A 61 -14.03 2.12 -4.83
N GLY A 62 -12.93 2.13 -5.60
CA GLY A 62 -12.03 0.98 -5.70
C GLY A 62 -11.05 0.88 -4.54
N GLY A 63 -10.64 2.03 -3.97
CA GLY A 63 -9.75 2.11 -2.81
C GLY A 63 -10.34 1.48 -1.55
N ASP A 64 -11.65 1.59 -1.35
CA ASP A 64 -12.34 1.02 -0.17
C ASP A 64 -12.22 -0.51 -0.09
N MET A 65 -12.20 -1.22 -1.23
CA MET A 65 -11.96 -2.67 -1.23
C MET A 65 -10.53 -3.02 -0.82
N ILE A 66 -9.54 -2.22 -1.23
CA ILE A 66 -8.15 -2.41 -0.80
C ILE A 66 -8.03 -2.12 0.71
N LEU A 67 -8.73 -1.10 1.20
CA LEU A 67 -8.78 -0.78 2.62
C LEU A 67 -9.46 -1.89 3.43
N PHE A 68 -10.53 -2.49 2.92
CA PHE A 68 -11.16 -3.66 3.53
C PHE A 68 -10.18 -4.84 3.63
N LEU A 69 -9.42 -5.12 2.56
CA LEU A 69 -8.40 -6.17 2.54
C LEU A 69 -7.19 -5.87 3.44
N LEU A 70 -6.94 -4.60 3.77
CA LEU A 70 -5.89 -4.21 4.69
C LEU A 70 -6.15 -4.77 6.10
N GLY A 71 -7.41 -4.84 6.54
CA GLY A 71 -7.79 -5.43 7.83
C GLY A 71 -7.26 -6.87 8.02
N PRO A 72 -7.67 -7.85 7.19
CA PRO A 72 -7.17 -9.22 7.28
C PRO A 72 -5.68 -9.33 6.98
N ALA A 73 -5.11 -8.48 6.10
CA ALA A 73 -3.67 -8.47 5.84
C ALA A 73 -2.85 -8.03 7.07
N VAL A 74 -3.29 -7.00 7.79
CA VAL A 74 -2.64 -6.51 9.02
C VAL A 74 -2.76 -7.55 10.14
N VAL A 75 -3.92 -8.20 10.28
CA VAL A 75 -4.09 -9.30 11.25
C VAL A 75 -3.20 -10.48 10.88
N ALA A 76 -3.11 -10.86 9.60
CA ALA A 76 -2.23 -11.94 9.13
C ALA A 76 -0.75 -11.63 9.41
N LEU A 77 -0.33 -10.36 9.35
CA LEU A 77 0.98 -9.90 9.80
C LEU A 77 1.15 -9.90 11.33
N GLY A 78 0.08 -9.67 12.08
CA GLY A 78 0.09 -9.69 13.54
C GLY A 78 0.16 -11.09 14.15
N VAL A 79 -0.43 -12.10 13.51
CA VAL A 79 -0.39 -13.51 13.96
C VAL A 79 1.04 -14.02 14.23
N PRO A 80 2.02 -13.89 13.31
CA PRO A 80 3.39 -14.36 13.59
C PRO A 80 4.05 -13.58 14.73
N LEU A 81 3.71 -12.30 14.93
CA LEU A 81 4.18 -11.53 16.09
C LEU A 81 3.60 -12.08 17.39
N TYR A 82 2.32 -12.44 17.40
CA TYR A 82 1.69 -13.06 18.56
C TYR A 82 2.29 -14.43 18.89
N GLN A 83 2.56 -15.25 17.86
CA GLN A 83 3.23 -16.55 18.03
C GLN A 83 4.63 -16.39 18.67
N ARG A 84 5.35 -15.32 18.32
CA ARG A 84 6.68 -15.00 18.90
C ARG A 84 6.62 -14.02 20.07
N ARG A 85 5.47 -13.83 20.72
CA ARG A 85 5.30 -12.83 21.79
C ARG A 85 6.31 -12.98 22.95
N SER A 86 6.73 -14.21 23.26
CA SER A 86 7.71 -14.48 24.32
C SER A 86 9.11 -13.96 23.95
N GLU A 87 9.53 -14.18 22.70
CA GLU A 87 10.80 -13.66 22.17
C GLU A 87 10.79 -12.11 22.12
N ILE A 88 9.65 -11.54 21.72
CA ILE A 88 9.46 -10.08 21.67
C ILE A 88 9.53 -9.49 23.08
N SER A 89 8.85 -10.09 24.07
CA SER A 89 8.85 -9.62 25.46
C SER A 89 10.27 -9.55 26.06
N GLN A 90 11.12 -10.54 25.75
CA GLN A 90 12.51 -10.56 26.20
C GLN A 90 13.40 -9.49 25.54
N ARG A 91 12.99 -8.97 24.38
CA ARG A 91 13.75 -8.01 23.56
C ARG A 91 13.04 -6.67 23.41
N LEU A 92 12.12 -6.32 24.31
CA LEU A 92 11.36 -5.07 24.23
C LEU A 92 12.26 -3.82 24.28
N LEU A 93 13.31 -3.81 25.10
CA LEU A 93 14.25 -2.69 25.18
C LEU A 93 14.95 -2.38 23.85
N PRO A 94 15.63 -3.33 23.19
CA PRO A 94 16.25 -3.06 21.88
C PRO A 94 15.23 -2.79 20.78
N ILE A 95 14.02 -3.40 20.83
CA ILE A 95 12.95 -3.08 19.88
C ILE A 95 12.48 -1.64 20.05
N ALA A 96 12.21 -1.21 21.28
CA ALA A 96 11.78 0.16 21.59
C ALA A 96 12.88 1.18 21.21
N GLY A 97 14.14 0.88 21.51
CA GLY A 97 15.28 1.69 21.09
C GLY A 97 15.38 1.82 19.57
N GLY A 98 15.20 0.71 18.84
CA GLY A 98 15.18 0.71 17.38
C GLY A 98 14.00 1.49 16.79
N ILE A 99 12.81 1.41 17.40
CA ILE A 99 11.64 2.19 16.97
C ILE A 99 11.90 3.68 17.19
N ILE A 100 12.41 4.08 18.36
CA ILE A 100 12.67 5.50 18.64
C ILE A 100 13.74 6.05 17.69
N ALA A 101 14.84 5.31 17.49
CA ALA A 101 15.92 5.73 16.60
C ALA A 101 15.56 5.70 15.10
N GLY A 102 14.58 4.88 14.70
CA GLY A 102 14.12 4.78 13.31
C GLY A 102 12.86 5.59 12.99
N ALA A 103 12.08 5.97 14.00
CA ALA A 103 10.88 6.80 13.86
C ALA A 103 11.16 8.30 14.07
N THR A 104 12.39 8.67 14.42
CA THR A 104 12.92 10.04 14.40
C THR A 104 13.78 10.27 13.17
#